data_AF-A0A957CSG9-F1
#
_entry.id   AF-A0A957CSG9-F1
#
_cell.length_a   1.000
_cell.length_b   1.000
_cell.length_c   1.000
_cell.angle_alpha   90.00
_cell.angle_beta   90.00
_cell.angle_gamma   90.00
#
_symmetry.space_group_name_H-M   'P 1'
#
loop_
_entity.id
_entity.type
_entity.pdbx_description
1 polymer ?
#
loop_
_entity_poly.entity_id
_entity_poly.type
_entity_poly.pdbx_seq_one_letter_code
_entity_poly.pdbx_strand_id
1 'polypeptide(L)'
;QWLLFADESELATAVLQQLQQLDQTVTTVYAGDHFQVVNQHQIIINRRDPNDYVRLLQHTGTVQKIVHLWSVTAVAETSCFFSLLYLTQALEKAGNTDPLRLGIVTTGSANVSGTDRVVPEKALLLGACRVIPQES
;
A
#
# COMPACT_ATOMS: atom_id res chain seq x y z
N GLN A 1 -13.56 -1.52 -5.40
CA GLN A 1 -13.26 -1.56 -3.95
C GLN A 1 -11.91 -0.92 -3.69
N TRP A 2 -11.78 -0.19 -2.58
CA TRP A 2 -10.51 0.38 -2.11
C TRP A 2 -9.86 -0.51 -1.05
N LEU A 3 -8.54 -0.56 -1.09
CA LEU A 3 -7.73 -1.20 -0.05
C LEU A 3 -6.78 -0.16 0.54
N LEU A 4 -6.88 0.08 1.85
CA LEU A 4 -6.10 1.09 2.55
C LEU A 4 -5.16 0.40 3.54
N PHE A 5 -3.85 0.41 3.29
CA PHE A 5 -2.87 -0.01 4.29
C PHE A 5 -2.64 1.15 5.25
N ALA A 6 -3.29 1.10 6.40
CA ALA A 6 -3.32 2.17 7.40
C ALA A 6 -2.37 1.89 8.55
N ASP A 7 -1.71 2.94 9.03
CA ASP A 7 -1.07 2.97 10.34
C ASP A 7 -1.90 3.77 11.35
N GLU A 8 -1.35 4.02 12.54
CA GLU A 8 -2.02 4.78 13.60
C GLU A 8 -1.94 6.30 13.40
N SER A 9 -1.61 6.78 12.19
CA SER A 9 -1.46 8.21 11.92
C SER A 9 -2.79 8.96 11.72
N GLU A 10 -2.77 10.27 11.99
CA GLU A 10 -3.88 11.17 11.65
C GLU A 10 -4.14 11.21 10.14
N LEU A 11 -3.10 11.03 9.32
CA LEU A 11 -3.25 10.96 7.86
C LEU A 11 -4.10 9.74 7.45
N ALA A 12 -3.81 8.56 8.01
CA ALA A 12 -4.58 7.36 7.74
C ALA A 12 -6.04 7.51 8.16
N THR A 13 -6.27 8.15 9.31
CA THR A 13 -7.61 8.49 9.80
C THR A 13 -8.33 9.43 8.84
N ALA A 14 -7.68 10.51 8.38
CA ALA A 14 -8.26 11.48 7.46
C ALA A 14 -8.57 10.88 6.09
N VAL A 15 -7.68 10.06 5.54
CA VAL A 15 -7.90 9.36 4.26
C VAL A 15 -9.09 8.41 4.35
N LEU A 16 -9.18 7.62 5.43
CA LEU A 16 -10.30 6.71 5.65
C LEU A 16 -11.63 7.47 5.73
N GLN A 17 -11.69 8.54 6.54
CA GLN A 17 -12.87 9.39 6.66
C GLN A 17 -13.28 9.99 5.31
N GLN A 18 -12.33 10.51 4.54
CA GLN A 18 -12.61 11.09 3.22
C GLN A 18 -13.18 10.05 2.25
N LEU A 19 -12.65 8.84 2.22
CA LEU A 19 -13.15 7.77 1.36
C LEU A 19 -14.56 7.33 1.78
N GLN A 20 -14.83 7.25 3.08
CA GLN A 20 -16.16 6.93 3.62
C GLN A 20 -17.19 8.02 3.27
N GLN A 21 -16.82 9.31 3.37
CA GLN A 21 -17.68 10.43 2.97
C GLN A 21 -18.01 10.44 1.47
N LEU A 22 -17.18 9.81 0.65
CA LEU A 22 -17.41 9.64 -0.79
C LEU A 22 -18.14 8.33 -1.13
N ASP A 23 -18.79 7.71 -0.14
CA ASP A 23 -19.51 6.43 -0.25
C ASP A 23 -18.68 5.31 -0.88
N GLN A 24 -17.36 5.33 -0.68
CA GLN A 24 -16.47 4.29 -1.18
C GLN A 24 -16.43 3.11 -0.22
N THR A 25 -16.54 1.88 -0.74
CA THR A 25 -16.24 0.67 0.04
C THR A 25 -14.74 0.53 0.21
N VAL A 26 -14.27 0.65 1.46
CA VAL A 26 -12.85 0.57 1.84
C VAL A 26 -12.64 -0.62 2.77
N THR A 27 -11.67 -1.46 2.43
CA THR A 27 -11.08 -2.42 3.38
C THR A 27 -9.78 -1.86 3.91
N THR A 28 -9.70 -1.69 5.22
CA THR A 28 -8.51 -1.19 5.90
C THR A 28 -7.63 -2.35 6.37
N VAL A 29 -6.33 -2.24 6.12
CA VAL A 29 -5.33 -3.25 6.45
C VAL A 29 -4.36 -2.68 7.47
N TYR A 30 -4.28 -3.31 8.63
CA TYR A 30 -3.36 -2.96 9.71
C TYR A 30 -2.23 -3.98 9.83
N ALA A 31 -1.08 -3.53 10.30
CA ALA A 31 0.04 -4.42 10.58
C ALA A 31 -0.19 -5.17 11.90
N GLY A 32 0.07 -6.47 11.91
CA GLY A 32 0.07 -7.32 13.10
C GLY A 32 0.93 -8.56 12.90
N ASP A 33 0.65 -9.62 13.64
CA ASP A 33 1.50 -10.82 13.67
C ASP A 33 1.15 -11.88 12.63
N HIS A 34 -0.11 -11.92 12.18
CA HIS A 34 -0.62 -12.88 11.18
C HIS A 34 -1.91 -12.37 10.53
N PHE A 35 -2.31 -13.01 9.43
CA PHE A 35 -3.57 -12.74 8.74
C PHE A 35 -4.78 -12.98 9.65
N GLN A 36 -5.58 -11.94 9.87
CA GLN A 36 -6.81 -11.99 10.64
C GLN A 36 -7.86 -11.05 10.04
N VAL A 37 -9.05 -11.58 9.76
CA VAL A 37 -10.22 -10.75 9.40
C VAL A 37 -10.89 -10.31 10.69
N VAL A 38 -10.82 -9.02 11.00
CA VAL A 38 -11.46 -8.44 12.20
C VAL A 38 -12.95 -8.23 11.93
N ASN A 39 -13.28 -7.70 10.76
CA ASN A 39 -14.64 -7.53 10.24
C ASN A 39 -14.60 -7.29 8.72
N GLN A 40 -15.76 -7.02 8.11
CA GLN A 40 -15.90 -6.80 6.66
C GLN A 40 -15.03 -5.66 6.08
N HIS A 41 -14.63 -4.70 6.92
CA HIS A 41 -13.88 -3.50 6.52
C HIS A 41 -12.48 -3.44 7.14
N GLN A 42 -12.08 -4.44 7.93
CA GLN A 42 -10.82 -4.40 8.67
C GLN A 42 -10.14 -5.77 8.70
N ILE A 43 -8.89 -5.77 8.25
CA ILE A 43 -8.00 -6.94 8.20
C ILE A 43 -6.67 -6.57 8.84
N ILE A 44 -6.07 -7.54 9.53
CA ILE A 44 -4.72 -7.46 10.07
C ILE A 44 -3.86 -8.45 9.28
N ILE A 45 -2.63 -8.06 8.92
CA ILE A 45 -1.66 -8.97 8.30
C ILE A 45 -0.26 -8.79 8.86
N ASN A 46 0.56 -9.83 8.75
CA ASN A 46 1.99 -9.70 8.95
C ASN A 46 2.67 -9.09 7.72
N ARG A 47 3.13 -7.84 7.87
CA ARG A 47 3.88 -7.09 6.84
C ARG A 47 5.18 -7.77 6.37
N ARG A 48 5.68 -8.78 7.10
CA ARG A 48 6.88 -9.55 6.77
C ARG A 48 6.58 -10.93 6.16
N ASP A 49 5.31 -11.36 6.13
CA ASP A 49 4.93 -12.64 5.54
C ASP A 49 4.26 -12.43 4.17
N PRO A 50 4.92 -12.81 3.05
CA PRO A 50 4.32 -12.69 1.73
C PRO A 50 3.03 -13.49 1.56
N ASN A 51 2.82 -14.56 2.33
CA ASN A 51 1.60 -15.37 2.24
C ASN A 51 0.37 -14.62 2.78
N ASP A 52 0.56 -13.72 3.75
CA ASP A 52 -0.55 -12.94 4.27
C ASP A 52 -1.08 -11.94 3.23
N TYR A 53 -0.23 -11.42 2.33
CA TYR A 53 -0.67 -10.59 1.20
C TYR A 53 -1.48 -11.41 0.19
N VAL A 54 -1.12 -12.67 -0.04
CA VAL A 54 -1.90 -13.58 -0.90
C VAL A 54 -3.27 -13.84 -0.28
N ARG A 55 -3.32 -14.17 1.02
CA ARG A 55 -4.58 -14.38 1.75
C ARG A 55 -5.46 -13.13 1.76
N LEU A 56 -4.85 -11.96 1.92
CA LEU A 56 -5.53 -10.67 1.83
C LEU A 56 -6.25 -10.51 0.49
N LEU A 57 -5.54 -10.66 -0.63
CA LEU A 57 -6.14 -10.47 -1.95
C LEU A 57 -7.15 -11.56 -2.30
N GLN A 58 -6.94 -12.79 -1.84
CA GLN A 58 -7.94 -13.87 -1.96
C GLN A 58 -9.23 -13.55 -1.21
N HIS A 59 -9.13 -12.92 -0.03
CA HIS A 59 -10.29 -12.51 0.77
C HIS A 59 -11.00 -11.29 0.19
N THR A 60 -10.24 -10.27 -0.26
CA THR A 60 -10.82 -9.02 -0.78
C THR A 60 -11.33 -9.12 -2.22
N GLY A 61 -10.88 -10.12 -2.98
CA GLY A 61 -11.19 -10.23 -4.41
C GLY A 61 -10.54 -9.09 -5.22
N THR A 62 -11.21 -8.67 -6.29
CA THR A 62 -10.68 -7.66 -7.23
C THR A 62 -10.58 -6.27 -6.57
N VAL A 63 -9.35 -5.81 -6.36
CA VAL A 63 -9.04 -4.47 -5.87
C VAL A 63 -8.60 -3.59 -7.04
N GLN A 64 -9.19 -2.39 -7.13
CA GLN A 64 -8.91 -1.44 -8.23
C GLN A 64 -8.09 -0.24 -7.75
N LYS A 65 -8.14 0.06 -6.45
CA LYS A 65 -7.51 1.25 -5.88
C LYS A 65 -6.88 0.88 -4.55
N ILE A 66 -5.58 1.13 -4.42
CA ILE A 66 -4.81 0.86 -3.21
C ILE A 66 -4.18 2.17 -2.74
N VAL A 67 -4.29 2.45 -1.45
CA VAL A 67 -3.51 3.50 -0.78
C VAL A 67 -2.63 2.84 0.27
N HIS A 68 -1.33 3.09 0.20
CA HIS A 68 -0.34 2.50 1.10
C HIS A 68 0.30 3.58 1.97
N LEU A 69 -0.05 3.57 3.27
CA LEU A 69 0.39 4.57 4.26
C LEU A 69 1.33 4.01 5.32
N TRP A 70 1.64 2.71 5.32
CA TRP A 70 2.58 2.14 6.30
C TRP A 70 3.98 2.71 6.22
N SER A 71 4.32 3.40 5.12
CA SER A 71 5.56 4.15 4.97
C SER A 71 5.65 5.45 5.77
N VAL A 72 4.56 5.88 6.44
CA VAL A 72 4.54 7.11 7.25
C VAL A 72 5.06 6.85 8.67
N THR A 73 4.89 5.64 9.20
CA THR A 73 5.34 5.24 10.55
C THR A 73 6.43 4.15 10.55
N ALA A 74 6.82 3.60 9.40
CA ALA A 74 7.87 2.59 9.33
C ALA A 74 9.25 3.18 9.72
N VAL A 75 9.72 2.80 10.91
CA VAL A 75 11.03 3.18 11.48
C VAL A 75 12.23 2.69 10.64
N ALA A 76 12.02 1.79 9.67
CA ALA A 76 13.04 1.26 8.78
C ALA A 76 12.56 1.22 7.33
N GLU A 77 13.27 1.92 6.43
CA GLU A 77 12.97 2.01 4.98
C GLU A 77 12.82 0.62 4.33
N THR A 78 13.60 -0.36 4.79
CA THR A 78 13.56 -1.76 4.34
C THR A 78 12.20 -2.42 4.54
N SER A 79 11.48 -2.10 5.61
CA SER A 79 10.16 -2.70 5.88
C SER A 79 9.09 -2.20 4.91
N CYS A 80 9.20 -0.96 4.43
CA CYS A 80 8.32 -0.42 3.41
C CYS A 80 8.56 -1.10 2.06
N PHE A 81 9.84 -1.26 1.68
CA PHE A 81 10.22 -1.91 0.43
C PHE A 81 9.65 -3.33 0.34
N PHE A 82 9.85 -4.14 1.38
CA PHE A 82 9.32 -5.51 1.39
C PHE A 82 7.80 -5.56 1.38
N SER A 83 7.12 -4.65 2.09
CA SER A 83 5.65 -4.60 2.03
C SER A 83 5.12 -4.33 0.62
N LEU A 84 5.76 -3.44 -0.13
CA LEU A 84 5.35 -3.14 -1.50
C LEU A 84 5.72 -4.28 -2.45
N LEU A 85 6.89 -4.87 -2.27
CA LEU A 85 7.32 -6.05 -3.04
C LEU A 85 6.32 -7.20 -2.88
N TYR A 86 5.95 -7.54 -1.65
CA TYR A 86 5.02 -8.63 -1.38
C TYR A 86 3.60 -8.33 -1.87
N LEU A 87 3.16 -7.08 -1.78
CA LEU A 87 1.89 -6.65 -2.35
C LEU A 87 1.88 -6.83 -3.88
N THR A 88 2.91 -6.37 -4.59
CA THR A 88 3.02 -6.51 -6.05
C THR A 88 3.02 -7.99 -6.47
N GLN A 89 3.82 -8.82 -5.80
CA GLN A 89 3.85 -10.26 -6.07
C GLN A 89 2.49 -10.94 -5.83
N ALA A 90 1.77 -10.53 -4.79
CA ALA A 90 0.45 -11.06 -4.51
C ALA A 90 -0.58 -10.63 -5.57
N LEU A 91 -0.52 -9.38 -6.04
CA LEU A 91 -1.39 -8.85 -7.11
C LEU A 91 -1.19 -9.61 -8.42
N GLU A 92 0.07 -9.88 -8.79
CA GLU A 92 0.42 -10.69 -9.96
C GLU A 92 -0.16 -12.11 -9.83
N LYS A 93 0.04 -12.76 -8.67
CA LYS A 93 -0.50 -14.10 -8.39
C LYS A 93 -2.02 -14.16 -8.38
N ALA A 94 -2.68 -13.09 -7.95
CA ALA A 94 -4.13 -12.99 -7.97
C ALA A 94 -4.70 -12.87 -9.39
N GLY A 95 -3.84 -12.70 -10.41
CA GLY A 95 -4.28 -12.56 -11.81
C GLY A 95 -5.10 -11.30 -12.02
N ASN A 96 -4.84 -10.23 -11.26
CA ASN A 96 -5.58 -8.98 -11.37
C ASN A 96 -5.22 -8.30 -12.70
N THR A 97 -6.05 -8.51 -13.73
CA THR A 97 -5.87 -7.96 -15.07
C THR A 97 -6.47 -6.56 -15.23
N ASP A 98 -7.25 -6.12 -14.24
CA ASP A 98 -7.92 -4.83 -14.28
C ASP A 98 -6.94 -3.67 -13.98
N PRO A 99 -7.19 -2.46 -14.53
CA PRO A 99 -6.37 -1.29 -14.24
C PRO A 99 -6.33 -0.99 -12.73
N LEU A 100 -5.17 -1.22 -12.11
CA LEU A 100 -4.92 -0.95 -10.71
C LEU A 100 -4.33 0.46 -10.52
N ARG A 101 -4.92 1.25 -9.64
CA ARG A 101 -4.32 2.51 -9.17
C ARG A 101 -3.70 2.32 -7.80
N LEU A 102 -2.39 2.51 -7.68
CA LEU A 102 -1.65 2.43 -6.43
C LEU A 102 -1.12 3.82 -6.04
N GLY A 103 -1.55 4.34 -4.89
CA GLY A 103 -1.00 5.53 -4.26
C GLY A 103 -0.14 5.13 -3.05
N ILE A 104 1.08 5.66 -2.96
CA ILE A 104 2.02 5.38 -1.87
C ILE A 104 2.39 6.72 -1.21
N VAL A 105 2.30 6.81 0.12
CA VAL A 105 2.68 8.03 0.86
C VAL A 105 3.87 7.74 1.76
N THR A 106 5.03 8.32 1.44
CA THR A 106 6.28 8.11 2.18
C THR A 106 6.69 9.36 2.95
N THR A 107 7.19 9.20 4.18
CA THR A 107 7.86 10.28 4.91
C THR A 107 9.35 10.31 4.56
N GLY A 108 9.88 11.48 4.15
CA GLY A 108 11.31 11.66 3.85
C GLY A 108 11.73 11.50 2.38
N SER A 109 10.79 11.52 1.42
CA SER A 109 11.09 11.28 0.00
C SER A 109 11.28 12.54 -0.87
N ALA A 110 11.40 13.72 -0.27
CA ALA A 110 11.83 14.93 -0.97
C ALA A 110 12.86 15.68 -0.11
N ASN A 111 14.14 15.44 -0.38
CA ASN A 111 15.18 16.38 0.00
C ASN A 111 15.25 17.46 -1.08
N VAL A 112 14.67 18.63 -0.82
CA VAL A 112 14.78 19.80 -1.70
C VAL A 112 16.12 20.50 -1.40
N SER A 113 17.24 19.81 -1.64
CA SER A 113 18.59 20.37 -1.62
C SER A 113 19.54 19.38 -2.30
N GLY A 114 20.09 19.80 -3.45
CA GLY A 114 20.77 18.96 -4.45
C GLY A 114 22.16 18.45 -4.09
N THR A 115 22.35 17.88 -2.90
CA THR A 115 23.62 17.27 -2.49
C THR A 115 23.38 16.13 -1.49
N ASP A 116 23.01 14.93 -1.97
CA ASP A 116 23.62 13.69 -1.47
C ASP A 116 23.15 12.41 -2.17
N ARG A 117 23.99 11.37 -2.05
CA ARG A 117 23.99 10.06 -2.74
C ARG A 117 22.61 9.50 -3.09
N VAL A 118 22.46 9.19 -4.38
CA VAL A 118 21.37 8.38 -4.95
C VAL A 118 21.37 7.00 -4.29
N VAL A 119 20.33 6.69 -3.50
CA VAL A 119 20.08 5.35 -2.97
C VAL A 119 19.40 4.53 -4.08
N PRO A 120 20.00 3.43 -4.59
CA PRO A 120 19.48 2.66 -5.72
C PRO A 120 18.06 2.13 -5.51
N GLU A 121 17.71 1.81 -4.25
CA GLU A 121 16.42 1.25 -3.87
C GLU A 121 15.27 2.28 -3.94
N LYS A 122 15.58 3.58 -3.81
CA LYS A 122 14.63 4.69 -4.00
C LYS A 122 14.38 4.98 -5.48
N ALA A 123 15.35 4.69 -6.35
CA ALA A 123 15.15 4.76 -7.80
C ALA A 123 14.17 3.67 -8.29
N LEU A 124 14.09 2.53 -7.60
CA LEU A 124 13.13 1.46 -7.90
C LEU A 124 11.68 1.89 -7.60
N LEU A 125 11.47 2.57 -6.47
CA LEU A 125 10.18 3.12 -6.05
C LEU A 125 9.69 4.23 -6.98
N LEU A 126 10.59 5.12 -7.42
CA LEU A 126 10.28 6.16 -8.42
C LEU A 126 10.07 5.59 -9.83
N GLY A 127 10.77 4.49 -10.18
CA GLY A 127 10.54 3.75 -11.42
C GLY A 127 9.18 3.08 -11.47
N ALA A 128 8.71 2.50 -10.35
CA ALA A 128 7.40 1.88 -10.23
C ALA A 128 6.24 2.91 -10.25
N CYS A 129 6.46 4.14 -9.77
CA CYS A 129 5.46 5.21 -9.78
C CYS A 129 5.38 6.00 -11.09
N ARG A 130 6.32 5.82 -12.03
CA ARG A 130 6.39 6.60 -13.28
C ARG A 130 5.67 6.01 -14.48
N VAL A 131 5.00 4.86 -14.34
CA VAL A 131 4.27 4.24 -15.46
C VAL A 131 2.76 4.31 -15.20
N ILE A 132 2.21 5.50 -15.40
CA ILE A 132 0.82 5.65 -15.82
C ILE A 132 0.89 6.41 -17.15
N PRO A 133 0.76 5.76 -18.31
CA PRO A 133 0.62 6.50 -19.55
C PRO A 133 -0.71 7.25 -19.52
N GLN A 134 -0.64 8.58 -19.49
CA GLN A 134 -1.72 9.40 -20.02
C GLN A 134 -1.57 9.39 -21.54
N GLU A 135 -2.35 8.58 -22.24
CA GLU A 135 -2.80 8.92 -23.58
C GLU A 135 -4.26 8.49 -23.75
N SER A 136 -4.93 9.26 -24.61
CA SER A 136 -6.38 9.45 -24.71
C SER A 136 -7.10 8.35 -25.49
#